data_AF-X5MCR3-F1
#
_entry.id   AF-X5MCR3-F1
#
_cell.length_a   1.000
_cell.length_b   1.000
_cell.length_c   1.000
_cell.angle_alpha   90.00
_cell.angle_beta   90.00
_cell.angle_gamma   90.00
#
_symmetry.space_group_name_H-M   'P 1'
#
loop_
_entity.id
_entity.type
_entity.pdbx_description
1 polymer ?
#
loop_
_entity_poly.entity_id
_entity_poly.type
_entity_poly.pdbx_seq_one_letter_code
_entity_poly.pdbx_strand_id
1 'polypeptide(L)'
;MTQHWTLDDIDWAAFDASKVDADLLRTVKAASLVEANAPDYVTYLSQVFSDDPELLAEIERWGVEEEQHGAALARWAELADPTFSFDKALKDFQEGYSIPMDVDESTRGSRGGELLARCVVETGTSSFYSAIRDASEEPVLKQVAANLARDEFNHYKLFYDHFLRYEKDVPSKMRRLKIALGRVNEADDDELSYAYYCANTPAADYDREGCAKAYQARALGLYQRRHTDRLVAMIANACGIKIGARVAKPLTSVVWWGFSNHAKRLAKAA
;
A
#
# COMPACT_ATOMS: atom_id res chain seq x y z
N MET A 1 1.05 10.64 25.16
CA MET A 1 0.99 10.17 23.78
C MET A 1 2.15 10.82 23.03
N THR A 2 2.98 10.05 22.34
CA THR A 2 3.98 10.62 21.42
C THR A 2 3.22 11.27 20.26
N GLN A 3 3.58 12.50 19.90
CA GLN A 3 3.01 13.21 18.76
C GLN A 3 3.26 12.40 17.47
N HIS A 4 2.22 12.22 16.64
CA HIS A 4 2.37 11.67 15.29
C HIS A 4 3.16 12.66 14.43
N TRP A 5 3.95 12.16 13.48
CA TRP A 5 4.81 13.02 12.65
C TRP A 5 3.96 13.82 11.67
N THR A 6 4.49 14.93 11.18
CA THR A 6 3.86 15.79 10.19
C THR A 6 4.83 16.08 9.06
N LEU A 7 4.36 16.74 8.00
CA LEU A 7 5.21 17.22 6.92
C LEU A 7 6.36 18.12 7.42
N ASP A 8 6.20 18.81 8.55
CA ASP A 8 7.22 19.69 9.13
C ASP A 8 8.34 18.93 9.85
N ASP A 9 8.13 17.65 10.17
CA ASP A 9 9.15 16.79 10.79
C ASP A 9 10.11 16.15 9.75
N ILE A 10 9.85 16.36 8.45
CA ILE A 10 10.68 15.87 7.36
C ILE A 10 11.77 16.91 7.03
N ASP A 11 13.02 16.47 6.93
CA ASP A 11 14.15 17.33 6.60
C ASP A 11 14.22 17.61 5.10
N TRP A 12 13.26 18.39 4.59
CA TRP A 12 13.18 18.75 3.17
C TRP A 12 14.42 19.46 2.65
N ALA A 13 15.21 20.09 3.52
CA ALA A 13 16.46 20.76 3.14
C ALA A 13 17.57 19.76 2.78
N ALA A 14 17.46 18.51 3.20
CA ALA A 14 18.37 17.43 2.83
C ALA A 14 18.11 16.84 1.43
N PHE A 15 17.09 17.35 0.71
CA PHE A 15 16.74 16.87 -0.62
C PHE A 15 17.93 17.01 -1.59
N ASP A 16 18.26 15.92 -2.28
CA ASP A 16 19.37 15.87 -3.23
C ASP A 16 18.92 15.29 -4.58
N ALA A 17 18.65 16.19 -5.54
CA ALA A 17 18.22 15.83 -6.88
C ALA A 17 19.19 14.87 -7.61
N SER A 18 20.48 14.87 -7.26
CA SER A 18 21.47 13.98 -7.88
C SER A 18 21.32 12.51 -7.47
N LYS A 19 20.56 12.24 -6.40
CA LYS A 19 20.31 10.90 -5.86
C LYS A 19 18.92 10.37 -6.18
N VAL A 20 18.13 11.13 -6.93
CA VAL A 20 16.81 10.68 -7.39
C VAL A 20 17.00 9.58 -8.44
N ASP A 21 16.47 8.40 -8.13
CA ASP A 21 16.32 7.32 -9.10
C ASP A 21 15.02 7.50 -9.89
N ALA A 22 15.12 7.42 -11.23
CA ALA A 22 14.01 7.72 -12.12
C ALA A 22 12.88 6.68 -12.06
N ASP A 23 13.19 5.41 -11.75
CA ASP A 23 12.19 4.36 -11.63
C ASP A 23 11.48 4.43 -10.27
N LEU A 24 12.21 4.76 -9.20
CA LEU A 24 11.62 5.12 -7.91
C LEU A 24 10.71 6.33 -8.02
N LEU A 25 11.12 7.39 -8.74
CA LEU A 25 10.28 8.57 -8.94
C LEU A 25 8.93 8.22 -9.55
N ARG A 26 8.90 7.43 -10.63
CA ARG A 26 7.65 7.00 -11.28
C ARG A 26 6.74 6.20 -10.36
N THR A 27 7.37 5.37 -9.51
CA THR A 27 6.69 4.55 -8.51
C THR A 27 6.08 5.42 -7.42
N VAL A 28 6.84 6.39 -6.90
CA VAL A 28 6.40 7.30 -5.83
C VAL A 28 5.29 8.24 -6.29
N LYS A 29 5.34 8.74 -7.54
CA LYS A 29 4.23 9.54 -8.08
C LYS A 29 2.92 8.76 -8.09
N ALA A 30 2.94 7.51 -8.56
CA ALA A 30 1.75 6.66 -8.56
C ALA A 30 1.25 6.38 -7.13
N ALA A 31 2.17 6.04 -6.21
CA ALA A 31 1.84 5.82 -4.81
C ALA A 31 1.20 7.05 -4.16
N SER A 32 1.69 8.27 -4.47
CA SER A 32 1.11 9.51 -3.92
C SER A 32 -0.36 9.67 -4.24
N LEU A 33 -0.81 9.23 -5.42
CA LEU A 33 -2.22 9.32 -5.81
C LEU A 33 -3.09 8.28 -5.09
N VAL A 34 -2.56 7.07 -4.90
CA VAL A 34 -3.29 6.00 -4.20
C VAL A 34 -3.47 6.34 -2.72
N GLU A 35 -2.42 6.79 -2.03
CA GLU A 35 -2.55 7.17 -0.62
C GLU A 35 -3.48 8.37 -0.43
N ALA A 36 -3.44 9.34 -1.35
CA ALA A 36 -4.33 10.50 -1.32
C ALA A 36 -5.80 10.15 -1.62
N ASN A 37 -6.10 8.93 -2.09
CA ASN A 37 -7.46 8.46 -2.33
C ASN A 37 -8.07 7.72 -1.13
N ALA A 38 -7.48 7.86 0.06
CA ALA A 38 -8.03 7.37 1.31
C ALA A 38 -9.50 7.79 1.61
N PRO A 39 -9.99 8.99 1.24
CA PRO A 39 -11.38 9.40 1.53
C PRO A 39 -12.45 8.44 1.02
N ASP A 40 -12.25 7.84 -0.16
CA ASP A 40 -13.17 6.85 -0.72
C ASP A 40 -13.23 5.60 0.18
N TYR A 41 -12.07 5.13 0.65
CA TYR A 41 -11.96 3.99 1.55
C TYR A 41 -12.52 4.29 2.94
N VAL A 42 -12.32 5.50 3.47
CA VAL A 42 -12.94 5.96 4.72
C VAL A 42 -14.47 5.90 4.59
N THR A 43 -15.01 6.38 3.47
CA THR A 43 -16.46 6.36 3.20
C THR A 43 -16.98 4.93 3.14
N TYR A 44 -16.33 4.06 2.35
CA TYR A 44 -16.68 2.63 2.24
C TYR A 44 -16.65 1.92 3.59
N LEU A 45 -15.55 2.05 4.35
CA LEU A 45 -15.41 1.40 5.64
C LEU A 45 -16.43 1.96 6.65
N SER A 46 -16.72 3.26 6.61
CA SER A 46 -17.71 3.87 7.51
C SER A 46 -19.11 3.33 7.29
N GLN A 47 -19.48 2.96 6.05
CA GLN A 47 -20.75 2.30 5.77
C GLN A 47 -20.79 0.87 6.32
N VAL A 48 -19.75 0.08 6.00
CA VAL A 48 -19.63 -1.33 6.43
C VAL A 48 -19.67 -1.46 7.96
N PHE A 49 -19.10 -0.49 8.69
CA PHE A 49 -18.94 -0.47 10.15
C PHE A 49 -19.77 0.61 10.85
N SER A 50 -20.89 1.05 10.23
CA SER A 50 -21.71 2.17 10.68
C SER A 50 -22.27 2.09 12.11
N ASP A 51 -22.29 0.90 12.72
CA ASP A 51 -22.75 0.63 14.10
C ASP A 51 -21.61 0.47 15.12
N ASP A 52 -20.34 0.63 14.72
CA ASP A 52 -19.16 0.51 15.59
C ASP A 52 -18.46 1.89 15.76
N PRO A 53 -18.94 2.74 16.69
CA PRO A 53 -18.41 4.09 16.86
C PRO A 53 -16.93 4.13 17.29
N GLU A 54 -16.42 3.07 17.93
CA GLU A 54 -15.01 2.97 18.29
C GLU A 54 -14.14 2.78 17.03
N LEU A 55 -14.55 1.87 16.13
CA LEU A 55 -13.87 1.65 14.86
C LEU A 55 -14.01 2.86 13.91
N LEU A 56 -15.15 3.53 13.89
CA LEU A 56 -15.32 4.73 13.05
C LEU A 56 -14.32 5.84 13.41
N ALA A 57 -14.07 6.08 14.70
CA ALA A 57 -13.07 7.05 15.13
C ALA A 57 -11.63 6.66 14.75
N GLU A 58 -11.34 5.36 14.72
CA GLU A 58 -10.03 4.85 14.25
C GLU A 58 -9.90 4.95 12.73
N ILE A 59 -10.98 4.69 11.96
CA ILE A 59 -11.00 4.85 10.50
C ILE A 59 -10.80 6.31 10.10
N GLU A 60 -11.43 7.25 10.81
CA GLU A 60 -11.25 8.69 10.56
C GLU A 60 -9.79 9.11 10.79
N ARG A 61 -9.18 8.68 11.90
CA ARG A 61 -7.75 8.93 12.15
C ARG A 61 -6.87 8.31 11.08
N TRP A 62 -7.11 7.04 10.74
CA TRP A 62 -6.41 6.33 9.69
C TRP A 62 -6.47 7.11 8.36
N GLY A 63 -7.65 7.61 7.97
CA GLY A 63 -7.81 8.41 6.76
C GLY A 63 -6.96 9.69 6.73
N VAL A 64 -6.88 10.41 7.86
CA VAL A 64 -6.01 11.60 7.98
C VAL A 64 -4.53 11.25 7.85
N GLU A 65 -4.11 10.09 8.41
CA GLU A 65 -2.73 9.62 8.28
C GLU A 65 -2.39 9.25 6.82
N GLU A 66 -3.30 8.59 6.10
CA GLU A 66 -3.12 8.24 4.68
C GLU A 66 -3.08 9.46 3.76
N GLU A 67 -3.94 10.46 4.00
CA GLU A 67 -3.86 11.74 3.26
C GLU A 67 -2.49 12.42 3.46
N GLN A 68 -1.94 12.35 4.68
CA GLN A 68 -0.60 12.85 4.96
C GLN A 68 0.48 12.05 4.23
N HIS A 69 0.32 10.73 4.06
CA HIS A 69 1.24 9.90 3.28
C HIS A 69 1.25 10.34 1.82
N GLY A 70 0.07 10.52 1.23
CA GLY A 70 -0.10 11.07 -0.12
C GLY A 70 0.59 12.42 -0.28
N ALA A 71 0.36 13.35 0.65
CA ALA A 71 0.98 14.68 0.64
C ALA A 71 2.51 14.64 0.76
N ALA A 72 3.07 13.77 1.61
CA ALA A 72 4.51 13.64 1.77
C ALA A 72 5.18 13.08 0.50
N LEU A 73 4.58 12.05 -0.12
CA LEU A 73 5.07 11.47 -1.37
C LEU A 73 4.94 12.47 -2.53
N ALA A 74 3.82 13.19 -2.61
CA ALA A 74 3.57 14.23 -3.59
C ALA A 74 4.63 15.33 -3.53
N ARG A 75 4.86 15.89 -2.33
CA ARG A 75 5.86 16.95 -2.13
C ARG A 75 7.26 16.49 -2.53
N TRP A 76 7.63 15.26 -2.18
CA TRP A 76 8.91 14.70 -2.63
C TRP A 76 8.97 14.56 -4.15
N ALA A 77 7.89 14.08 -4.78
CA ALA A 77 7.82 13.87 -6.22
C ALA A 77 7.91 15.19 -7.01
N GLU A 78 7.31 16.27 -6.52
CA GLU A 78 7.40 17.61 -7.13
C GLU A 78 8.79 18.25 -6.97
N LEU A 79 9.52 17.94 -5.89
CA LEU A 79 10.94 18.32 -5.77
C LEU A 79 11.81 17.56 -6.76
N ALA A 80 11.53 16.27 -6.95
CA ALA A 80 12.26 15.37 -7.85
C ALA A 80 11.95 15.61 -9.34
N ASP A 81 10.73 16.04 -9.65
CA ASP A 81 10.31 16.44 -10.98
C ASP A 81 9.44 17.71 -10.91
N PRO A 82 10.05 18.89 -11.11
CA PRO A 82 9.33 20.16 -11.08
C PRO A 82 8.26 20.32 -12.17
N THR A 83 8.17 19.39 -13.13
CA THR A 83 7.12 19.37 -14.17
C THR A 83 5.91 18.55 -13.76
N PHE A 84 6.01 17.73 -12.72
CA PHE A 84 4.89 17.01 -12.13
C PHE A 84 4.01 17.97 -11.34
N SER A 85 2.69 17.84 -11.52
CA SER A 85 1.69 18.55 -10.71
C SER A 85 0.81 17.51 -10.04
N PHE A 86 0.96 17.37 -8.73
CA PHE A 86 0.21 16.40 -7.95
C PHE A 86 -1.29 16.67 -8.03
N ASP A 87 -1.72 17.92 -7.80
CA ASP A 87 -3.14 18.30 -7.81
C ASP A 87 -3.84 17.93 -9.12
N LYS A 88 -3.17 18.15 -10.26
CA LYS A 88 -3.71 17.78 -11.56
C LYS A 88 -3.82 16.26 -11.69
N ALA A 89 -2.75 15.53 -11.37
CA ALA A 89 -2.73 14.08 -11.50
C ALA A 89 -3.73 13.40 -10.56
N LEU A 90 -3.90 13.91 -9.33
CA LEU A 90 -4.90 13.43 -8.37
C LEU A 90 -6.32 13.67 -8.89
N LYS A 91 -6.58 14.85 -9.45
CA LYS A 91 -7.87 15.14 -10.08
C LYS A 91 -8.16 14.18 -11.24
N ASP A 92 -7.22 14.00 -12.16
CA ASP A 92 -7.38 13.08 -13.30
C ASP A 92 -7.59 11.62 -12.82
N PHE A 93 -6.94 11.24 -11.71
CA PHE A 93 -7.09 9.95 -11.06
C PHE A 93 -8.49 9.76 -10.46
N GLN A 94 -8.97 10.70 -9.65
CA GLN A 94 -10.29 10.67 -9.01
C GLN A 94 -11.44 10.78 -10.01
N GLU A 95 -11.24 11.42 -11.16
CA GLU A 95 -12.24 11.48 -12.23
C GLU A 95 -12.39 10.15 -12.99
N GLY A 96 -11.34 9.32 -13.05
CA GLY A 96 -11.35 8.08 -13.82
C GLY A 96 -11.33 6.79 -13.01
N TYR A 97 -11.04 6.85 -11.71
CA TYR A 97 -11.09 5.70 -10.80
C TYR A 97 -11.90 6.05 -9.55
N SER A 98 -12.80 5.15 -9.17
CA SER A 98 -13.52 5.19 -7.91
C SER A 98 -13.89 3.78 -7.48
N ILE A 99 -14.00 3.56 -6.18
CA ILE A 99 -14.52 2.31 -5.64
C ILE A 99 -16.03 2.41 -5.42
N PRO A 100 -16.78 1.28 -5.40
CA PRO A 100 -18.17 1.29 -4.98
C PRO A 100 -18.30 1.77 -3.53
N MET A 101 -18.89 2.96 -3.34
CA MET A 101 -19.14 3.59 -2.03
C MET A 101 -20.62 3.57 -1.63
N ASP A 102 -21.46 2.79 -2.28
CA ASP A 102 -22.86 2.59 -1.88
C ASP A 102 -23.03 1.11 -1.54
N VAL A 103 -22.55 0.73 -0.36
CA VAL A 103 -22.54 -0.65 0.09
C VAL A 103 -23.14 -0.79 1.49
N ASP A 104 -24.09 -1.71 1.63
CA ASP A 104 -24.65 -2.07 2.94
C ASP A 104 -23.85 -3.21 3.62
N GLU A 105 -23.05 -3.94 2.83
CA GLU A 105 -22.31 -5.12 3.29
C GLU A 105 -20.88 -5.16 2.74
N SER A 106 -19.97 -5.79 3.49
CA SER A 106 -18.59 -6.02 3.05
C SER A 106 -18.53 -6.86 1.77
N THR A 107 -17.76 -6.39 0.79
CA THR A 107 -17.42 -7.15 -0.44
C THR A 107 -16.59 -8.41 -0.15
N ARG A 108 -16.06 -8.55 1.08
CA ARG A 108 -15.31 -9.73 1.57
C ARG A 108 -16.21 -10.75 2.27
N GLY A 109 -17.52 -10.49 2.27
CA GLY A 109 -18.58 -11.38 2.73
C GLY A 109 -18.67 -11.53 4.24
N SER A 110 -17.92 -10.76 5.01
CA SER A 110 -18.16 -10.46 6.43
C SER A 110 -17.29 -9.28 6.88
N ARG A 111 -17.70 -8.59 7.94
CA ARG A 111 -16.92 -7.53 8.60
C ARG A 111 -15.53 -7.99 9.04
N GLY A 112 -15.43 -9.18 9.63
CA GLY A 112 -14.14 -9.81 9.95
C GLY A 112 -13.30 -10.12 8.70
N GLY A 113 -13.94 -10.44 7.57
CA GLY A 113 -13.26 -10.60 6.29
C GLY A 113 -12.70 -9.29 5.75
N GLU A 114 -13.43 -8.18 5.93
CA GLU A 114 -13.00 -6.84 5.54
C GLU A 114 -11.77 -6.38 6.32
N LEU A 115 -11.80 -6.48 7.66
CA LEU A 115 -10.68 -6.10 8.52
C LEU A 115 -9.43 -6.95 8.21
N LEU A 116 -9.62 -8.25 7.94
CA LEU A 116 -8.52 -9.11 7.50
C LEU A 116 -7.95 -8.67 6.15
N ALA A 117 -8.80 -8.26 5.20
CA ALA A 117 -8.34 -7.75 3.92
C ALA A 117 -7.52 -6.47 4.08
N ARG A 118 -7.95 -5.54 4.96
CA ARG A 118 -7.15 -4.36 5.34
C ARG A 118 -5.80 -4.76 5.94
N CYS A 119 -5.75 -5.72 6.88
CA CYS A 119 -4.46 -6.21 7.39
C CYS A 119 -3.49 -6.68 6.28
N VAL A 120 -4.01 -7.28 5.20
CA VAL A 120 -3.18 -7.73 4.07
C VAL A 120 -2.68 -6.55 3.25
N VAL A 121 -3.51 -5.53 3.03
CA VAL A 121 -3.11 -4.26 2.39
C VAL A 121 -2.01 -3.59 3.20
N GLU A 122 -2.24 -3.34 4.49
CA GLU A 122 -1.26 -2.65 5.36
C GLU A 122 0.07 -3.39 5.47
N THR A 123 0.02 -4.73 5.41
CA THR A 123 1.24 -5.54 5.37
C THR A 123 2.01 -5.34 4.06
N GLY A 124 1.27 -5.31 2.94
CA GLY A 124 1.82 -5.07 1.62
C GLY A 124 2.49 -3.70 1.52
N THR A 125 1.77 -2.64 1.90
CA THR A 125 2.23 -1.24 1.90
C THR A 125 3.39 -1.03 2.87
N SER A 126 3.34 -1.59 4.11
CA SER A 126 4.48 -1.53 5.04
C SER A 126 5.75 -2.17 4.46
N SER A 127 5.58 -3.30 3.75
CA SER A 127 6.70 -3.99 3.08
C SER A 127 7.20 -3.21 1.87
N PHE A 128 6.30 -2.54 1.14
CA PHE A 128 6.61 -1.72 -0.03
C PHE A 128 7.41 -0.47 0.36
N TYR A 129 6.96 0.30 1.35
CA TYR A 129 7.71 1.46 1.84
C TYR A 129 9.02 1.07 2.53
N SER A 130 9.07 -0.09 3.19
CA SER A 130 10.35 -0.63 3.66
C SER A 130 11.32 -0.90 2.50
N ALA A 131 10.81 -1.39 1.36
CA ALA A 131 11.62 -1.62 0.16
C ALA A 131 12.08 -0.31 -0.48
N ILE A 132 11.21 0.70 -0.59
CA ILE A 132 11.56 2.04 -1.08
C ILE A 132 12.64 2.67 -0.18
N ARG A 133 12.45 2.67 1.14
CA ARG A 133 13.44 3.20 2.10
C ARG A 133 14.81 2.57 1.89
N ASP A 134 14.84 1.25 1.75
CA ASP A 134 16.07 0.48 1.67
C ASP A 134 16.76 0.57 0.31
N ALA A 135 16.01 0.87 -0.76
CA ALA A 135 16.52 1.04 -2.11
C ALA A 135 16.90 2.49 -2.45
N SER A 136 16.28 3.48 -1.80
CA SER A 136 16.53 4.90 -2.07
C SER A 136 17.91 5.34 -1.56
N GLU A 137 18.64 6.07 -2.38
CA GLU A 137 19.82 6.83 -1.95
C GLU A 137 19.47 8.29 -1.61
N GLU A 138 18.32 8.78 -2.07
CA GLU A 138 17.82 10.13 -1.79
C GLU A 138 17.38 10.22 -0.31
N PRO A 139 18.00 11.13 0.50
CA PRO A 139 17.77 11.20 1.95
C PRO A 139 16.33 11.45 2.37
N VAL A 140 15.62 12.34 1.66
CA VAL A 140 14.25 12.72 2.03
C VAL A 140 13.28 11.59 1.74
N LEU A 141 13.37 10.94 0.59
CA LEU A 141 12.56 9.76 0.28
C LEU A 141 12.80 8.64 1.28
N LYS A 142 14.05 8.44 1.70
CA LYS A 142 14.39 7.44 2.72
C LYS A 142 13.69 7.76 4.05
N GLN A 143 13.64 9.03 4.46
CA GLN A 143 12.92 9.44 5.66
C GLN A 143 11.40 9.25 5.51
N VAL A 144 10.82 9.74 4.41
CA VAL A 144 9.38 9.63 4.09
C VAL A 144 8.97 8.15 4.12
N ALA A 145 9.63 7.30 3.34
CA ALA A 145 9.31 5.88 3.27
C ALA A 145 9.52 5.15 4.62
N ALA A 146 10.44 5.62 5.48
CA ALA A 146 10.59 5.07 6.82
C ALA A 146 9.41 5.43 7.74
N ASN A 147 8.89 6.66 7.65
CA ASN A 147 7.72 7.10 8.39
C ASN A 147 6.48 6.33 7.93
N LEU A 148 6.22 6.29 6.62
CA LEU A 148 5.08 5.55 6.05
C LEU A 148 5.15 4.07 6.44
N ALA A 149 6.28 3.40 6.25
CA ALA A 149 6.42 1.98 6.62
C ALA A 149 6.11 1.68 8.10
N ARG A 150 6.33 2.66 9.00
CA ARG A 150 5.99 2.57 10.43
C ARG A 150 4.50 2.76 10.65
N ASP A 151 3.89 3.73 9.99
CA ASP A 151 2.45 3.99 10.08
C ASP A 151 1.66 2.82 9.51
N GLU A 152 2.02 2.29 8.34
CA GLU A 152 1.44 1.07 7.76
C GLU A 152 1.50 -0.13 8.72
N PHE A 153 2.59 -0.24 9.49
CA PHE A 153 2.68 -1.27 10.52
C PHE A 153 1.75 -1.03 11.72
N ASN A 154 1.47 0.23 12.05
CA ASN A 154 0.51 0.60 13.07
C ASN A 154 -0.94 0.44 12.55
N HIS A 155 -1.22 0.80 11.30
CA HIS A 155 -2.49 0.53 10.61
C HIS A 155 -2.79 -0.97 10.61
N TYR A 156 -1.79 -1.80 10.28
CA TYR A 156 -1.91 -3.26 10.38
C TYR A 156 -2.39 -3.70 11.78
N LYS A 157 -1.80 -3.14 12.85
CA LYS A 157 -2.18 -3.49 14.23
C LYS A 157 -3.58 -3.01 14.56
N LEU A 158 -3.94 -1.79 14.18
CA LEU A 158 -5.27 -1.22 14.33
C LEU A 158 -6.31 -2.17 13.72
N PHE A 159 -6.17 -2.51 12.44
CA PHE A 159 -7.12 -3.42 11.79
C PHE A 159 -7.09 -4.84 12.38
N TYR A 160 -5.92 -5.32 12.82
CA TYR A 160 -5.79 -6.64 13.42
C TYR A 160 -6.45 -6.73 14.80
N ASP A 161 -6.30 -5.71 15.64
CA ASP A 161 -6.91 -5.67 16.97
C ASP A 161 -8.43 -5.58 16.86
N HIS A 162 -8.94 -4.76 15.93
CA HIS A 162 -10.37 -4.72 15.60
C HIS A 162 -10.84 -6.06 15.01
N PHE A 163 -10.07 -6.68 14.11
CA PHE A 163 -10.39 -7.99 13.55
C PHE A 163 -10.59 -9.06 14.63
N LEU A 164 -9.76 -9.04 15.68
CA LEU A 164 -9.90 -9.94 16.82
C LEU A 164 -11.14 -9.66 17.68
N ARG A 165 -11.60 -8.40 17.76
CA ARG A 165 -12.82 -8.01 18.50
C ARG A 165 -14.10 -8.55 17.84
N TYR A 166 -14.12 -8.70 16.51
CA TYR A 166 -15.28 -9.17 15.74
C TYR A 166 -15.50 -10.70 15.84
N GLU A 167 -15.37 -11.30 17.04
CA GLU A 167 -15.34 -12.74 17.31
C GLU A 167 -16.46 -13.56 16.64
N LYS A 168 -17.65 -12.96 16.47
CA LYS A 168 -18.83 -13.62 15.87
C LYS A 168 -18.73 -13.81 14.35
N ASP A 169 -17.91 -13.01 13.67
CA ASP A 169 -17.75 -12.99 12.20
C ASP A 169 -16.33 -13.33 11.74
N VAL A 170 -15.50 -13.81 12.66
CA VAL A 170 -14.13 -14.24 12.39
C VAL A 170 -14.14 -15.41 11.40
N PRO A 171 -13.57 -15.26 10.19
CA PRO A 171 -13.56 -16.33 9.22
C PRO A 171 -12.72 -17.52 9.71
N SER A 172 -13.10 -18.73 9.30
CA SER A 172 -12.27 -19.92 9.50
C SER A 172 -10.88 -19.74 8.88
N LYS A 173 -9.85 -20.42 9.40
CA LYS A 173 -8.47 -20.26 8.90
C LYS A 173 -8.34 -20.46 7.38
N MET A 174 -9.12 -21.37 6.81
CA MET A 174 -9.17 -21.59 5.36
C MET A 174 -9.76 -20.39 4.62
N ARG A 175 -10.85 -19.81 5.13
CA ARG A 175 -11.45 -18.60 4.56
C ARG A 175 -10.54 -17.39 4.70
N ARG A 176 -9.81 -17.26 5.83
CA ARG A 176 -8.79 -16.23 6.00
C ARG A 176 -7.68 -16.33 4.95
N LEU A 177 -7.17 -17.54 4.73
CA LEU A 177 -6.17 -17.78 3.69
C LEU A 177 -6.72 -17.44 2.29
N LYS A 178 -7.98 -17.80 1.99
CA LYS A 178 -8.63 -17.45 0.72
C LYS A 178 -8.74 -15.93 0.54
N ILE A 179 -9.14 -15.20 1.58
CA ILE A 179 -9.24 -13.73 1.56
C ILE A 179 -7.85 -13.12 1.36
N ALA A 180 -6.84 -13.58 2.09
CA ALA A 180 -5.49 -13.06 1.97
C ALA A 180 -4.88 -13.31 0.59
N LEU A 181 -5.04 -14.52 0.03
CA LEU A 181 -4.58 -14.83 -1.32
C LEU A 181 -5.35 -14.04 -2.38
N GLY A 182 -6.66 -13.87 -2.20
CA GLY A 182 -7.47 -13.01 -3.07
C GLY A 182 -6.95 -11.58 -3.08
N ARG A 183 -6.72 -11.00 -1.89
CA ARG A 183 -6.26 -9.62 -1.78
C ARG A 183 -4.84 -9.41 -2.34
N VAL A 184 -3.94 -10.38 -2.17
CA VAL A 184 -2.60 -10.32 -2.79
C VAL A 184 -2.69 -10.34 -4.32
N ASN A 185 -3.65 -11.06 -4.90
CA ASN A 185 -3.83 -11.10 -6.36
C ASN A 185 -4.58 -9.86 -6.91
N GLU A 186 -5.43 -9.23 -6.10
CA GLU A 186 -6.20 -8.03 -6.45
C GLU A 186 -5.43 -6.72 -6.27
N ALA A 187 -4.28 -6.74 -5.59
CA ALA A 187 -3.49 -5.56 -5.31
C ALA A 187 -3.07 -4.77 -6.58
N ASP A 188 -3.29 -5.35 -7.76
CA ASP A 188 -2.89 -4.84 -9.07
C ASP A 188 -4.06 -4.45 -9.99
N ASP A 189 -5.32 -4.57 -9.56
CA ASP A 189 -6.44 -4.74 -10.50
C ASP A 189 -6.63 -3.50 -11.40
N ASP A 190 -6.84 -2.30 -10.89
CA ASP A 190 -6.93 -1.10 -11.77
C ASP A 190 -6.40 0.17 -11.11
N GLU A 191 -6.57 0.31 -9.80
CA GLU A 191 -6.13 1.47 -9.01
C GLU A 191 -4.68 1.89 -9.28
N LEU A 192 -3.73 0.98 -9.04
CA LEU A 192 -2.30 1.28 -9.24
C LEU A 192 -1.96 1.50 -10.72
N SER A 193 -2.66 0.82 -11.62
CA SER A 193 -2.47 0.97 -13.06
C SER A 193 -2.91 2.36 -13.53
N TYR A 194 -4.08 2.81 -13.07
CA TYR A 194 -4.64 4.10 -13.40
C TYR A 194 -3.90 5.24 -12.70
N ALA A 195 -3.48 5.04 -11.44
CA ALA A 195 -2.61 5.97 -10.72
C ALA A 195 -1.28 6.14 -11.46
N TYR A 196 -0.65 5.04 -11.91
CA TYR A 196 0.58 5.10 -12.69
C TYR A 196 0.39 5.87 -14.00
N TYR A 197 -0.72 5.62 -14.71
CA TYR A 197 -1.08 6.33 -15.93
C TYR A 197 -1.21 7.85 -15.70
N CYS A 198 -2.01 8.26 -14.71
CA CYS A 198 -2.23 9.68 -14.41
C CYS A 198 -0.94 10.38 -13.97
N ALA A 199 -0.11 9.67 -13.19
CA ALA A 199 1.14 10.20 -12.66
C ALA A 199 2.28 10.33 -13.70
N ASN A 200 2.34 9.42 -14.69
CA ASN A 200 3.53 9.25 -15.53
C ASN A 200 3.29 9.42 -17.02
N THR A 201 2.05 9.25 -17.50
CA THR A 201 1.72 9.26 -18.94
C THR A 201 0.38 9.95 -19.26
N PRO A 202 0.04 11.11 -18.69
CA PRO A 202 -1.31 11.70 -18.82
C PRO A 202 -1.68 12.17 -20.24
N ALA A 203 -0.77 12.10 -21.21
CA ALA A 203 -1.00 12.49 -22.61
C ALA A 203 -1.16 11.30 -23.57
N ALA A 204 -1.04 10.06 -23.08
CA ALA A 204 -1.24 8.84 -23.86
C ALA A 204 -2.65 8.29 -23.65
N ASP A 205 -3.10 7.34 -24.48
CA ASP A 205 -4.32 6.58 -24.17
C ASP A 205 -4.05 5.62 -22.99
N TYR A 206 -5.06 5.42 -22.12
CA TYR A 206 -4.91 4.52 -20.98
C TYR A 206 -4.78 3.05 -21.43
N ASP A 207 -3.57 2.49 -21.26
CA ASP A 207 -3.28 1.07 -21.37
C ASP A 207 -3.12 0.46 -19.97
N ARG A 208 -4.20 -0.14 -19.46
CA ARG A 208 -4.23 -0.79 -18.14
C ARG A 208 -3.13 -1.83 -17.98
N GLU A 209 -2.97 -2.75 -18.93
CA GLU A 209 -2.01 -3.85 -18.81
C GLU A 209 -0.57 -3.35 -18.91
N GLY A 210 -0.31 -2.38 -19.79
CA GLY A 210 0.99 -1.72 -19.90
C GLY A 210 1.37 -0.97 -18.63
N CYS A 211 0.44 -0.19 -18.06
CA CYS A 211 0.67 0.56 -16.82
C CYS A 211 0.87 -0.36 -15.61
N ALA A 212 0.06 -1.42 -15.48
CA ALA A 212 0.22 -2.45 -14.47
C ALA A 212 1.65 -3.04 -14.50
N LYS A 213 2.09 -3.50 -15.68
CA LYS A 213 3.43 -4.08 -15.86
C LYS A 213 4.53 -3.07 -15.57
N ALA A 214 4.37 -1.82 -16.03
CA ALA A 214 5.36 -0.77 -15.84
C ALA A 214 5.53 -0.40 -14.35
N TYR A 215 4.43 -0.34 -13.60
CA TYR A 215 4.46 -0.14 -12.16
C TYR A 215 5.07 -1.35 -11.44
N GLN A 216 4.55 -2.55 -11.68
CA GLN A 216 5.03 -3.78 -11.02
C GLN A 216 6.51 -4.06 -11.28
N ALA A 217 7.01 -3.81 -12.49
CA ALA A 217 8.42 -4.00 -12.83
C ALA A 217 9.33 -3.20 -11.89
N ARG A 218 8.92 -1.96 -11.57
CA ARG A 218 9.65 -1.04 -10.70
C ARG A 218 9.45 -1.42 -9.24
N ALA A 219 8.21 -1.54 -8.79
CA ALA A 219 7.87 -1.86 -7.41
C ALA A 219 8.49 -3.17 -6.94
N LEU A 220 8.34 -4.26 -7.71
CA LEU A 220 8.91 -5.57 -7.34
C LEU A 220 10.43 -5.60 -7.44
N GLY A 221 11.03 -4.75 -8.28
CA GLY A 221 12.48 -4.59 -8.37
C GLY A 221 13.13 -4.08 -7.07
N LEU A 222 12.37 -3.40 -6.21
CA LEU A 222 12.85 -2.87 -4.92
C LEU A 222 12.94 -3.94 -3.83
N TYR A 223 12.20 -5.04 -3.99
CA TYR A 223 12.08 -6.04 -2.92
C TYR A 223 13.37 -6.83 -2.74
N GLN A 224 13.75 -7.00 -1.48
CA GLN A 224 14.77 -7.94 -1.03
C GLN A 224 14.10 -9.05 -0.24
N ARG A 225 14.80 -10.17 -0.07
CA ARG A 225 14.28 -11.33 0.67
C ARG A 225 13.74 -10.98 2.06
N ARG A 226 14.40 -10.06 2.78
CA ARG A 226 13.95 -9.62 4.12
C ARG A 226 12.56 -8.96 4.09
N HIS A 227 12.20 -8.26 3.01
CA HIS A 227 10.89 -7.63 2.84
C HIS A 227 9.83 -8.72 2.65
N THR A 228 10.09 -9.71 1.78
CA THR A 228 9.18 -10.84 1.57
C THR A 228 9.05 -11.75 2.80
N ASP A 229 10.12 -11.94 3.56
CA ASP A 229 10.09 -12.72 4.80
C ASP A 229 9.16 -12.06 5.83
N ARG A 230 9.22 -10.73 5.98
CA ARG A 230 8.35 -9.94 6.86
C ARG A 230 6.89 -9.96 6.40
N LEU A 231 6.65 -9.76 5.11
CA LEU A 231 5.32 -9.85 4.47
C LEU A 231 4.65 -11.19 4.79
N VAL A 232 5.36 -12.30 4.55
CA VAL A 232 4.85 -13.66 4.83
C VAL A 232 4.52 -13.85 6.31
N ALA A 233 5.38 -13.37 7.21
CA ALA A 233 5.17 -13.52 8.64
C ALA A 233 3.91 -12.76 9.12
N MET A 234 3.70 -11.53 8.65
CA MET A 234 2.56 -10.70 9.00
C MET A 234 1.23 -11.23 8.43
N ILE A 235 1.22 -11.67 7.16
CA ILE A 235 0.05 -12.33 6.56
C ILE A 235 -0.30 -13.62 7.32
N ALA A 236 0.71 -14.43 7.68
CA ALA A 236 0.50 -15.64 8.45
C ALA A 236 -0.11 -15.34 9.83
N ASN A 237 0.35 -14.28 10.49
CA ASN A 237 -0.20 -13.82 11.77
C ASN A 237 -1.67 -13.38 11.63
N ALA A 238 -1.99 -12.60 10.59
CA ALA A 238 -3.37 -12.18 10.29
C ALA A 238 -4.29 -13.41 10.07
N CYS A 239 -3.77 -14.43 9.37
CA CYS A 239 -4.48 -15.68 9.14
C CYS A 239 -4.55 -16.63 10.36
N GLY A 240 -3.91 -16.29 11.49
CA GLY A 240 -3.84 -17.16 12.68
C GLY A 240 -3.04 -18.45 12.43
N ILE A 241 -2.06 -18.38 11.53
CA ILE A 241 -1.19 -19.48 11.15
C ILE A 241 0.15 -19.32 11.89
N LYS A 242 0.44 -20.26 12.80
CA LYS A 242 1.75 -20.34 13.44
C LYS A 242 2.70 -21.09 12.52
N ILE A 243 3.59 -20.36 11.86
CA ILE A 243 4.62 -20.97 11.02
C ILE A 243 5.83 -21.29 11.88
N GLY A 244 6.05 -22.57 12.19
CA GLY A 244 7.26 -23.00 12.90
C GLY A 244 8.52 -22.78 12.07
N ALA A 245 9.68 -22.61 12.72
CA ALA A 245 10.96 -22.30 12.07
C ALA A 245 11.34 -23.27 10.92
N ARG A 246 10.95 -24.56 11.04
CA ARG A 246 11.20 -25.59 10.02
C ARG A 246 10.37 -25.40 8.74
N VAL A 247 9.23 -24.73 8.81
CA VAL A 247 8.31 -24.46 7.69
C VAL A 247 8.53 -23.04 7.14
N ALA A 248 8.92 -22.09 8.00
CA ALA A 248 9.15 -20.70 7.60
C ALA A 248 10.21 -20.58 6.50
N LYS A 249 11.38 -21.21 6.71
CA LYS A 249 12.50 -21.11 5.77
C LYS A 249 12.19 -21.62 4.35
N PRO A 250 11.61 -22.83 4.14
CA PRO A 250 11.26 -23.27 2.80
C PRO A 250 10.14 -22.41 2.18
N LEU A 251 9.11 -22.04 2.96
CA LEU A 251 8.02 -21.20 2.47
C LEU A 251 8.53 -19.85 1.96
N THR A 252 9.31 -19.13 2.78
CA THR A 252 9.78 -17.81 2.37
C THR A 252 10.79 -17.87 1.23
N SER A 253 11.52 -18.99 1.10
CA SER A 253 12.37 -19.24 -0.07
C SER A 253 11.56 -19.39 -1.37
N VAL A 254 10.41 -20.10 -1.32
CA VAL A 254 9.50 -20.25 -2.46
C VAL A 254 8.87 -18.92 -2.83
N VAL A 255 8.39 -18.15 -1.84
CA VAL A 255 7.82 -16.82 -2.07
C VAL A 255 8.86 -15.89 -2.69
N TRP A 256 10.07 -15.83 -2.14
CA TRP A 256 11.17 -15.03 -2.69
C TRP A 256 11.54 -15.45 -4.12
N TRP A 257 11.59 -16.76 -4.39
CA TRP A 257 11.83 -17.27 -5.74
C TRP A 257 10.73 -16.83 -6.72
N GLY A 258 9.47 -16.86 -6.30
CA GLY A 258 8.33 -16.37 -7.08
C GLY A 258 8.42 -14.88 -7.39
N PHE A 259 8.59 -14.05 -6.35
CA PHE A 259 8.79 -12.60 -6.46
C PHE A 259 9.95 -12.25 -7.40
N SER A 260 11.13 -12.83 -7.14
CA SER A 260 12.33 -12.51 -7.92
C SER A 260 12.24 -12.97 -9.37
N ASN A 261 11.58 -14.10 -9.66
CA ASN A 261 11.35 -14.52 -11.05
C ASN A 261 10.31 -13.67 -11.76
N HIS A 262 9.27 -13.24 -11.04
CA HIS A 262 8.26 -12.35 -11.61
C HIS A 262 8.85 -10.98 -11.92
N ALA A 263 9.60 -10.38 -10.99
CA ALA A 263 10.35 -9.14 -11.20
C ALA A 263 11.30 -9.25 -12.41
N LYS A 264 12.06 -10.34 -12.53
CA LYS A 264 12.94 -10.59 -13.69
C LYS A 264 12.20 -10.73 -15.01
N ARG A 265 10.97 -11.27 -15.00
CA ARG A 265 10.14 -11.38 -16.22
C ARG A 265 9.61 -10.02 -16.63
N LEU A 266 9.13 -9.23 -15.69
CA LEU A 266 8.63 -7.88 -15.92
C LEU A 266 9.73 -6.94 -16.39
N ALA A 267 10.91 -6.98 -15.76
CA ALA A 267 12.07 -6.19 -16.17
C ALA A 267 12.61 -6.53 -17.57
N LYS A 268 12.25 -7.68 -18.14
CA LYS A 268 12.56 -8.03 -19.54
C LYS A 268 11.50 -7.57 -20.54
N ALA A 269 10.30 -7.27 -20.04
CA ALA A 269 9.15 -6.90 -20.85
C ALA A 269 8.88 -5.38 -20.86
N ALA A 270 9.37 -4.67 -19.84
CA ALA A 270 9.42 -3.22 -19.75
C ALA A 270 10.66 -2.65 -20.46
#